data_AF-A0A7J5ANG2-F1
#
_entry.id   AF-A0A7J5ANG2-F1
#
_cell.length_a   1.000
_cell.length_b   1.000
_cell.length_c   1.000
_cell.angle_alpha   90.00
_cell.angle_beta   90.00
_cell.angle_gamma   90.00
#
_symmetry.space_group_name_H-M   'P 1'
#
loop_
_entity.id
_entity.type
_entity.pdbx_description
1 polymer ?
#
loop_
_entity_poly.entity_id
_entity_poly.type
_entity_poly.pdbx_seq_one_letter_code
_entity_poly.pdbx_strand_id
1 'polypeptide(L)'
;MMKFISLKVLATLIITFSSASCSDNTNVATPSGEINPGNDPNFKIEANKDTGFSSFPKKVMVFGIPIYALAGVEDVKLLHAANIMAQYLDNNEDGVVDNQLVLDAMKQNKAFLFMWKNQNNNISFPSGYEGQDLGADETVPGWHTNGHTGRFDASLEEIWHIINLAGHAKAYPNVFGLKKGTQLANAMDKARGGYFQTIPNPYPAEAWYTYDDSTCDYASCQTVEYFYWSMTSILGAQANRLGEIQQEWKLNTKAKVKATDKDIYSLLTNATYKLPTVLPDGTYRR
;
A
#
# COMPACT_ATOMS: atom_id res chain seq x y z
N MET A 1 2.37 -25.12 -16.45
CA MET A 1 1.60 -25.88 -15.46
C MET A 1 2.07 -25.41 -14.09
N MET A 2 1.20 -24.73 -13.35
CA MET A 2 1.47 -24.04 -12.08
C MET A 2 2.14 -24.92 -11.04
N LYS A 3 3.15 -24.37 -10.35
CA LYS A 3 3.51 -24.70 -8.97
C LYS A 3 3.99 -23.41 -8.29
N PHE A 4 3.13 -22.80 -7.48
CA PHE A 4 3.54 -21.85 -6.45
C PHE A 4 3.88 -22.66 -5.20
N ILE A 5 5.10 -22.46 -4.65
CA ILE A 5 5.52 -23.05 -3.39
C ILE A 5 6.14 -21.94 -2.52
N SER A 6 5.62 -21.89 -1.30
CA SER A 6 5.97 -21.11 -0.10
C SER A 6 7.44 -21.13 0.31
N LEU A 7 7.91 -20.08 0.99
CA LEU A 7 9.06 -20.18 1.89
C LEU A 7 8.94 -19.23 3.11
N LYS A 8 8.58 -19.78 4.28
CA LYS A 8 9.05 -19.32 5.59
C LYS A 8 9.66 -20.52 6.31
N VAL A 9 10.93 -20.42 6.71
CA VAL A 9 11.61 -21.44 7.51
C VAL A 9 11.91 -20.85 8.88
N LEU A 10 11.30 -21.43 9.93
CA LEU A 10 11.95 -21.56 11.23
C LEU A 10 11.48 -22.87 11.86
N ALA A 11 12.43 -23.77 12.08
CA ALA A 11 12.20 -25.12 12.59
C ALA A 11 12.15 -25.11 14.12
N THR A 12 11.16 -25.78 14.71
CA THR A 12 11.27 -26.36 16.06
C THR A 12 10.42 -27.62 16.15
N LEU A 13 11.07 -28.70 16.59
CA LEU A 13 10.57 -30.05 16.78
C LEU A 13 9.62 -30.13 18.00
N ILE A 14 8.50 -30.84 17.93
CA ILE A 14 7.86 -31.56 19.07
C ILE A 14 6.89 -32.65 18.52
N ILE A 15 6.73 -33.67 19.34
CA ILE A 15 6.29 -35.06 19.13
C ILE A 15 4.79 -35.23 18.85
N THR A 16 4.48 -36.28 18.08
CA THR A 16 3.17 -36.79 17.65
C THR A 16 2.21 -37.19 18.77
N PHE A 17 0.90 -36.94 18.57
CA PHE A 17 -0.18 -37.88 18.92
C PHE A 17 -1.40 -37.70 18.00
N SER A 18 -1.93 -38.84 17.53
CA SER A 18 -3.03 -39.00 16.59
C SER A 18 -4.40 -38.67 17.18
N SER A 19 -5.30 -38.10 16.38
CA SER A 19 -6.68 -38.60 16.21
C SER A 19 -7.44 -37.80 15.14
N ALA A 20 -8.25 -38.53 14.39
CA ALA A 20 -9.08 -38.06 13.30
C ALA A 20 -10.25 -37.21 13.80
N SER A 21 -10.55 -36.12 13.08
CA SER A 21 -11.93 -35.66 12.89
C SER A 21 -12.00 -34.74 11.69
N CYS A 22 -12.58 -35.24 10.60
CA CYS A 22 -13.04 -34.41 9.50
C CYS A 22 -14.27 -33.63 9.97
N SER A 23 -14.21 -32.31 9.92
CA SER A 23 -15.41 -31.48 9.82
C SER A 23 -15.16 -30.40 8.79
N ASP A 24 -15.79 -30.54 7.63
CA ASP A 24 -15.91 -29.48 6.64
C ASP A 24 -16.75 -28.35 7.25
N ASN A 25 -16.08 -27.37 7.85
CA ASN A 25 -16.71 -26.11 8.26
C ASN A 25 -16.53 -25.08 7.15
N THR A 26 -17.36 -25.17 6.12
CA THR A 26 -17.63 -24.04 5.21
C THR A 26 -18.53 -23.04 5.94
N ASN A 27 -17.99 -22.38 6.97
CA ASN A 27 -18.61 -21.21 7.59
C ASN A 27 -18.45 -20.01 6.64
N VAL A 28 -19.25 -19.99 5.57
CA VAL A 28 -19.59 -18.73 4.89
C VAL A 28 -20.58 -18.03 5.81
N ALA A 29 -20.05 -17.30 6.80
CA ALA A 29 -20.85 -16.49 7.68
C ALA A 29 -21.47 -15.34 6.88
N THR A 30 -22.75 -15.47 6.57
CA THR A 30 -23.61 -14.33 6.20
C THR A 30 -23.56 -13.35 7.37
N PRO A 31 -23.19 -12.06 7.18
CA PRO A 31 -23.19 -11.11 8.29
C PRO A 31 -24.65 -10.80 8.65
N SER A 32 -25.16 -11.47 9.68
CA SER A 32 -26.48 -11.25 10.26
C SER A 32 -26.45 -10.24 11.43
N GLY A 33 -25.33 -9.52 11.61
CA GLY A 33 -25.20 -8.43 12.57
C GLY A 33 -25.44 -7.08 11.94
N GLU A 34 -26.08 -6.17 12.67
CA GLU A 34 -26.17 -4.76 12.32
C GLU A 34 -24.75 -4.17 12.25
N ILE A 35 -24.38 -3.59 11.10
CA ILE A 35 -23.07 -2.95 10.92
C ILE A 35 -23.09 -1.61 11.66
N ASN A 36 -22.14 -1.42 12.57
CA ASN A 36 -21.89 -0.12 13.18
C ASN A 36 -21.29 0.81 12.11
N PRO A 37 -21.94 1.94 11.78
CA PRO A 37 -21.41 2.87 10.78
C PRO A 37 -20.15 3.60 11.23
N GLY A 38 -19.79 3.54 12.51
CA GLY A 38 -18.72 4.32 13.10
C GLY A 38 -19.12 5.77 13.36
N ASN A 39 -18.17 6.56 13.86
CA ASN A 39 -18.36 7.96 14.25
C ASN A 39 -17.42 8.94 13.50
N ASP A 40 -16.80 8.49 12.41
CA ASP A 40 -16.00 9.38 11.56
C ASP A 40 -16.92 10.40 10.87
N PRO A 41 -16.52 11.69 10.80
CA PRO A 41 -17.37 12.74 10.24
C PRO A 41 -17.55 12.65 8.71
N ASN A 42 -16.61 12.02 8.00
CA ASN A 42 -16.55 12.01 6.54
C ASN A 42 -16.89 10.64 5.95
N PHE A 43 -16.61 9.56 6.70
CA PHE A 43 -16.77 8.19 6.23
C PHE A 43 -17.71 7.38 7.12
N LYS A 44 -18.51 6.52 6.49
CA LYS A 44 -19.38 5.57 7.17
C LYS A 44 -19.03 4.16 6.74
N ILE A 45 -18.99 3.26 7.69
CA ILE A 45 -18.90 1.83 7.43
C ILE A 45 -20.28 1.34 7.00
N GLU A 46 -20.34 0.60 5.90
CA GLU A 46 -21.57 0.03 5.38
C GLU A 46 -21.46 -1.48 5.20
N ALA A 47 -22.60 -2.16 5.25
CA ALA A 47 -22.68 -3.58 4.91
C ALA A 47 -22.33 -3.76 3.44
N ASN A 48 -21.38 -4.66 3.16
CA ASN A 48 -20.98 -4.93 1.79
C ASN A 48 -21.98 -5.87 1.10
N LYS A 49 -22.36 -5.52 -0.13
CA LYS A 49 -23.26 -6.31 -0.99
C LYS A 49 -22.68 -6.51 -2.39
N ASP A 50 -21.40 -6.21 -2.58
CA ASP A 50 -20.77 -6.19 -3.90
C ASP A 50 -20.49 -7.61 -4.38
N THR A 51 -20.93 -7.90 -5.61
CA THR A 51 -20.74 -9.22 -6.23
C THR A 51 -19.26 -9.51 -6.40
N GLY A 52 -18.83 -10.71 -5.96
CA GLY A 52 -17.42 -11.11 -5.98
C GLY A 52 -16.60 -10.68 -4.77
N PHE A 53 -17.20 -9.94 -3.83
CA PHE A 53 -16.57 -9.51 -2.57
C PHE A 53 -17.33 -10.01 -1.34
N SER A 54 -18.13 -11.07 -1.48
CA SER A 54 -19.02 -11.59 -0.41
C SER A 54 -18.28 -12.06 0.85
N SER A 55 -16.98 -12.34 0.76
CA SER A 55 -16.14 -12.69 1.92
C SER A 55 -15.90 -11.52 2.87
N PHE A 56 -16.15 -10.29 2.41
CA PHE A 56 -16.00 -9.07 3.19
C PHE A 56 -17.37 -8.63 3.69
N PRO A 57 -17.66 -8.65 5.00
CA PRO A 57 -18.96 -8.23 5.53
C PRO A 57 -19.23 -6.73 5.45
N LYS A 58 -18.18 -5.90 5.42
CA LYS A 58 -18.28 -4.45 5.51
C LYS A 58 -17.27 -3.74 4.62
N LYS A 59 -17.57 -2.50 4.26
CA LYS A 59 -16.70 -1.63 3.47
C LYS A 59 -16.88 -0.16 3.83
N VAL A 60 -15.95 0.67 3.35
CA VAL A 60 -16.05 2.13 3.30
C VAL A 60 -15.77 2.57 1.86
N MET A 61 -16.48 3.59 1.37
CA MET A 61 -16.25 4.16 0.05
C MET A 61 -15.47 5.47 0.15
N VAL A 62 -14.37 5.59 -0.57
CA VAL A 62 -13.53 6.81 -0.64
C VAL A 62 -13.47 7.29 -2.07
N PHE A 63 -14.14 8.41 -2.38
CA PHE A 63 -14.23 8.97 -3.74
C PHE A 63 -14.66 7.97 -4.84
N GLY A 64 -15.36 6.90 -4.48
CA GLY A 64 -15.78 5.82 -5.37
C GLY A 64 -14.82 4.62 -5.45
N ILE A 65 -13.76 4.60 -4.64
CA ILE A 65 -12.88 3.45 -4.44
C ILE A 65 -13.31 2.72 -3.15
N PRO A 66 -13.64 1.42 -3.21
CA PRO A 66 -14.00 0.66 -2.03
C PRO A 66 -12.78 0.22 -1.21
N ILE A 67 -12.91 0.31 0.12
CA ILE A 67 -12.04 -0.36 1.09
C ILE A 67 -12.87 -1.44 1.77
N TYR A 68 -12.62 -2.69 1.42
CA TYR A 68 -13.30 -3.84 2.02
C TYR A 68 -12.61 -4.29 3.29
N ALA A 69 -13.35 -4.85 4.25
CA ALA A 69 -12.75 -5.37 5.48
C ALA A 69 -13.36 -6.71 5.88
N LEU A 70 -12.49 -7.67 6.24
CA LEU A 70 -12.91 -8.90 6.88
C LEU A 70 -13.49 -8.62 8.28
N ALA A 71 -14.30 -9.54 8.79
CA ALA A 71 -15.03 -9.37 10.06
C ALA A 71 -14.13 -9.00 11.25
N GLY A 72 -12.89 -9.51 11.29
CA GLY A 72 -11.95 -9.29 12.39
C GLY A 72 -11.25 -7.92 12.37
N VAL A 73 -11.42 -7.11 11.33
CA VAL A 73 -10.80 -5.78 11.23
C VAL A 73 -11.56 -4.80 12.11
N GLU A 74 -10.87 -4.10 12.99
CA GLU A 74 -11.45 -3.09 13.87
C GLU A 74 -11.91 -1.86 13.07
N ASP A 75 -13.09 -1.31 13.41
CA ASP A 75 -13.70 -0.18 12.70
C ASP A 75 -12.78 1.04 12.63
N VAL A 76 -12.04 1.32 13.71
CA VAL A 76 -11.07 2.42 13.77
C VAL A 76 -9.95 2.27 12.75
N LYS A 77 -9.51 1.05 12.44
CA LYS A 77 -8.46 0.78 11.44
C LYS A 77 -9.00 0.97 10.03
N LEU A 78 -10.22 0.50 9.79
CA LEU A 78 -10.91 0.69 8.51
C LEU A 78 -11.15 2.18 8.21
N LEU A 79 -11.66 2.93 9.18
CA LEU A 79 -11.88 4.37 9.04
C LEU A 79 -10.56 5.13 8.90
N HIS A 80 -9.50 4.72 9.62
CA HIS A 80 -8.16 5.30 9.45
C HIS A 80 -7.64 5.12 8.02
N ALA A 81 -7.72 3.91 7.47
CA ALA A 81 -7.35 3.65 6.07
C ALA A 81 -8.17 4.50 5.08
N ALA A 82 -9.46 4.70 5.35
CA ALA A 82 -10.31 5.57 4.53
C ALA A 82 -9.84 7.03 4.54
N ASN A 83 -9.49 7.56 5.72
CA ASN A 83 -8.96 8.92 5.85
C ASN A 83 -7.60 9.07 5.16
N ILE A 84 -6.68 8.11 5.31
CA ILE A 84 -5.37 8.15 4.64
C ILE A 84 -5.53 8.13 3.12
N MET A 85 -6.41 7.28 2.58
CA MET A 85 -6.71 7.26 1.14
C MET A 85 -7.28 8.59 0.66
N ALA A 86 -8.18 9.19 1.45
CA ALA A 86 -8.75 10.49 1.12
C ALA A 86 -7.69 11.59 1.09
N GLN A 87 -6.83 11.67 2.11
CA GLN A 87 -5.73 12.66 2.20
C GLN A 87 -4.65 12.47 1.14
N TYR A 88 -4.49 11.29 0.57
CA TYR A 88 -3.62 11.11 -0.59
C TYR A 88 -4.26 11.58 -1.90
N LEU A 89 -5.58 11.44 -2.04
CA LEU A 89 -6.32 11.82 -3.27
C LEU A 89 -6.76 13.29 -3.27
N ASP A 90 -6.97 13.86 -2.10
CA ASP A 90 -7.35 15.24 -1.82
C ASP A 90 -6.48 15.71 -0.64
N ASN A 91 -5.26 16.14 -0.95
CA ASN A 91 -4.21 16.44 0.03
C ASN A 91 -4.36 17.83 0.66
N ASN A 92 -5.11 18.73 0.03
CA ASN A 92 -5.48 20.02 0.62
C ASN A 92 -6.76 19.93 1.48
N GLU A 93 -7.45 18.79 1.43
CA GLU A 93 -8.64 18.45 2.20
C GLU A 93 -9.83 19.39 1.96
N ASP A 94 -9.96 19.92 0.74
CA ASP A 94 -11.05 20.83 0.40
C ASP A 94 -12.36 20.10 0.01
N GLY A 95 -12.33 18.78 -0.08
CA GLY A 95 -13.44 17.93 -0.51
C GLY A 95 -13.41 17.56 -1.99
N VAL A 96 -12.41 18.04 -2.74
CA VAL A 96 -12.25 17.81 -4.18
C VAL A 96 -10.92 17.12 -4.44
N VAL A 97 -10.97 16.00 -5.16
CA VAL A 97 -9.77 15.25 -5.55
C VAL A 97 -8.82 16.13 -6.35
N ASP A 98 -7.55 16.16 -5.93
CA ASP A 98 -6.51 16.98 -6.52
C ASP A 98 -6.27 16.61 -7.98
N ASN A 99 -6.08 15.31 -8.24
CA ASN A 99 -5.77 14.77 -9.56
C ASN A 99 -6.89 13.86 -10.09
N GLN A 100 -7.91 14.47 -10.70
CA GLN A 100 -9.07 13.73 -11.23
C GLN A 100 -8.68 12.64 -12.24
N LEU A 101 -7.63 12.86 -13.05
CA LEU A 101 -7.17 11.84 -14.02
C LEU A 101 -6.67 10.57 -13.31
N VAL A 102 -6.02 10.71 -12.16
CA VAL A 102 -5.55 9.57 -11.34
C VAL A 102 -6.75 8.83 -10.75
N LEU A 103 -7.73 9.53 -10.20
CA LEU A 103 -8.94 8.90 -9.67
C LEU A 103 -9.75 8.18 -10.75
N ASP A 104 -9.91 8.79 -11.93
CA ASP A 104 -10.61 8.17 -13.06
C ASP A 104 -9.89 6.91 -13.53
N ALA A 105 -8.55 6.94 -13.57
CA ALA A 105 -7.74 5.77 -13.87
C ALA A 105 -7.91 4.67 -12.81
N MET A 106 -7.90 5.01 -11.51
CA MET A 106 -8.17 4.03 -10.44
C MET A 106 -9.54 3.37 -10.62
N LYS A 107 -10.59 4.15 -10.90
CA LYS A 107 -11.94 3.63 -11.15
C LYS A 107 -12.00 2.74 -12.40
N GLN A 108 -11.35 3.15 -13.49
CA GLN A 108 -11.31 2.37 -14.73
C GLN A 108 -10.61 1.02 -14.54
N ASN A 109 -9.58 0.98 -13.69
CA ASN A 109 -8.86 -0.24 -13.32
C ASN A 109 -9.50 -0.97 -12.12
N LYS A 110 -10.70 -0.53 -11.69
CA LYS A 110 -11.48 -1.11 -10.60
C LYS A 110 -10.64 -1.32 -9.33
N ALA A 111 -9.88 -0.28 -8.98
CA ALA A 111 -9.02 -0.26 -7.80
C ALA A 111 -9.84 -0.57 -6.54
N PHE A 112 -9.26 -1.33 -5.62
CA PHE A 112 -9.80 -1.52 -4.28
C PHE A 112 -8.69 -1.78 -3.27
N LEU A 113 -8.95 -1.46 -2.01
CA LEU A 113 -8.15 -1.92 -0.88
C LEU A 113 -8.94 -3.00 -0.14
N PHE A 114 -8.28 -3.99 0.44
CA PHE A 114 -8.93 -4.93 1.34
C PHE A 114 -8.12 -5.15 2.61
N MET A 115 -8.82 -5.16 3.75
CA MET A 115 -8.21 -5.27 5.05
C MET A 115 -8.48 -6.61 5.70
N TRP A 116 -7.48 -7.12 6.41
CA TRP A 116 -7.54 -8.39 7.12
C TRP A 116 -6.95 -8.26 8.52
N LYS A 117 -7.46 -9.06 9.48
CA LYS A 117 -6.83 -9.19 10.82
C LYS A 117 -5.76 -10.27 10.83
N ASN A 118 -6.09 -11.41 10.22
CA ASN A 118 -5.16 -12.49 9.96
C ASN A 118 -5.10 -12.70 8.45
N GLN A 119 -3.89 -12.73 7.90
CA GLN A 119 -3.69 -12.87 6.46
C GLN A 119 -4.36 -14.17 5.98
N ASN A 120 -5.19 -14.05 4.95
CA ASN A 120 -5.86 -15.19 4.34
C ASN A 120 -5.49 -15.25 2.85
N ASN A 121 -4.63 -16.19 2.50
CA ASN A 121 -4.15 -16.36 1.13
C ASN A 121 -5.17 -17.02 0.18
N ASN A 122 -6.36 -17.37 0.68
CA ASN A 122 -7.40 -18.06 -0.09
C ASN A 122 -8.55 -17.15 -0.53
N ILE A 123 -8.35 -15.83 -0.54
CA ILE A 123 -9.35 -14.89 -1.08
C ILE A 123 -9.09 -14.71 -2.58
N SER A 124 -10.09 -15.04 -3.39
CA SER A 124 -10.08 -14.74 -4.82
C SER A 124 -10.86 -13.45 -5.08
N PHE A 125 -10.36 -12.66 -6.03
CA PHE A 125 -11.00 -11.45 -6.49
C PHE A 125 -11.47 -11.61 -7.93
N PRO A 126 -12.50 -10.88 -8.37
CA PRO A 126 -12.94 -10.92 -9.75
C PRO A 126 -11.83 -10.47 -10.70
N SER A 127 -11.82 -11.03 -11.92
CA SER A 127 -10.80 -10.68 -12.91
C SER A 127 -10.88 -9.21 -13.34
N GLY A 128 -9.72 -8.62 -13.61
CA GLY A 128 -9.60 -7.23 -14.06
C GLY A 128 -9.89 -6.19 -12.97
N TYR A 129 -9.79 -6.58 -11.70
CA TYR A 129 -9.67 -5.65 -10.58
C TYR A 129 -8.21 -5.55 -10.15
N GLU A 130 -7.81 -4.34 -9.76
CA GLU A 130 -6.51 -4.07 -9.16
C GLU A 130 -6.71 -3.91 -7.64
N GLY A 131 -6.05 -4.75 -6.86
CA GLY A 131 -6.27 -4.83 -5.42
C GLY A 131 -4.98 -4.73 -4.63
N GLN A 132 -5.04 -4.09 -3.47
CA GLN A 132 -3.96 -4.07 -2.48
C GLN A 132 -4.49 -4.51 -1.12
N ASP A 133 -3.68 -5.27 -0.39
CA ASP A 133 -4.02 -5.71 0.95
C ASP A 133 -3.44 -4.79 2.02
N LEU A 134 -4.07 -4.76 3.19
CA LEU A 134 -3.60 -4.01 4.36
C LEU A 134 -3.99 -4.74 5.65
N GLY A 135 -3.00 -5.11 6.45
CA GLY A 135 -3.20 -5.73 7.74
C GLY A 135 -3.73 -4.74 8.78
N ALA A 136 -4.68 -5.19 9.60
CA ALA A 136 -5.22 -4.38 10.69
C ALA A 136 -4.18 -4.06 11.78
N ASP A 137 -3.24 -4.97 12.01
CA ASP A 137 -2.19 -4.81 13.03
C ASP A 137 -1.06 -3.87 12.58
N GLU A 138 -0.84 -3.73 11.28
CA GLU A 138 0.14 -2.79 10.69
C GLU A 138 -0.46 -1.43 10.34
N THR A 139 -1.79 -1.30 10.39
CA THR A 139 -2.46 -0.01 10.39
C THR A 139 -2.34 0.61 11.78
N VAL A 140 -1.59 1.70 11.98
CA VAL A 140 -1.25 2.22 13.33
C VAL A 140 -1.64 3.71 13.46
N PRO A 141 -2.93 4.05 13.69
CA PRO A 141 -3.36 5.44 13.80
C PRO A 141 -2.61 6.25 14.88
N GLY A 142 -2.24 5.60 15.99
CA GLY A 142 -1.50 6.25 17.08
C GLY A 142 -0.11 6.75 16.70
N TRP A 143 0.48 6.22 15.63
CA TRP A 143 1.81 6.62 15.13
C TRP A 143 1.84 8.11 14.73
N HIS A 144 0.73 8.64 14.18
CA HIS A 144 0.60 10.05 13.79
C HIS A 144 0.57 11.02 14.97
N THR A 145 0.26 10.53 16.16
CA THR A 145 0.13 11.36 17.38
C THR A 145 1.26 11.17 18.38
N ASN A 146 2.14 10.18 18.16
CA ASN A 146 3.22 9.82 19.09
C ASN A 146 4.60 10.34 18.65
N GLY A 147 4.62 11.35 17.77
CA GLY A 147 5.85 11.89 17.19
C GLY A 147 6.51 10.97 16.16
N HIS A 148 5.73 10.09 15.49
CA HIS A 148 6.22 9.15 14.49
C HIS A 148 7.27 8.19 15.04
N THR A 149 6.98 7.55 16.17
CA THR A 149 7.88 6.60 16.85
C THR A 149 7.23 5.24 17.09
N GLY A 150 8.04 4.20 17.26
CA GLY A 150 7.56 2.83 17.41
C GLY A 150 7.14 2.21 16.09
N ARG A 151 6.15 1.30 16.13
CA ARG A 151 5.69 0.59 14.93
C ARG A 151 5.13 1.57 13.91
N PHE A 152 5.70 1.55 12.70
CA PHE A 152 5.24 2.35 11.57
C PHE A 152 3.79 2.01 11.16
N ASP A 153 3.08 3.02 10.70
CA ASP A 153 1.75 2.86 10.11
C ASP A 153 1.86 2.49 8.63
N ALA A 154 1.78 1.20 8.33
CA ALA A 154 1.89 0.66 6.97
C ALA A 154 0.72 1.10 6.06
N SER A 155 -0.36 1.68 6.61
CA SER A 155 -1.41 2.25 5.75
C SER A 155 -0.89 3.37 4.85
N LEU A 156 0.17 4.08 5.24
CA LEU A 156 0.85 5.06 4.38
C LEU A 156 1.48 4.43 3.13
N GLU A 157 1.90 3.18 3.22
CA GLU A 157 2.56 2.42 2.16
C GLU A 157 1.53 1.74 1.25
N GLU A 158 0.67 0.90 1.83
CA GLU A 158 -0.25 0.08 1.05
C GLU A 158 -1.29 0.91 0.30
N ILE A 159 -1.76 1.99 0.90
CA ILE A 159 -2.70 2.89 0.20
C ILE A 159 -1.98 3.65 -0.92
N TRP A 160 -0.71 4.00 -0.73
CA TRP A 160 0.11 4.60 -1.78
C TRP A 160 0.34 3.63 -2.94
N HIS A 161 0.59 2.35 -2.65
CA HIS A 161 0.73 1.30 -3.65
C HIS A 161 -0.47 1.24 -4.59
N ILE A 162 -1.71 1.13 -4.08
CA ILE A 162 -2.89 1.02 -4.94
C ILE A 162 -3.16 2.31 -5.74
N ILE A 163 -2.95 3.49 -5.15
CA ILE A 163 -3.09 4.77 -5.86
C ILE A 163 -2.11 4.85 -7.03
N ASN A 164 -0.90 4.31 -6.87
CA ASN A 164 0.10 4.32 -7.94
C ASN A 164 -0.16 3.26 -9.00
N LEU A 165 -0.37 2.00 -8.58
CA LEU A 165 -0.60 0.86 -9.45
C LEU A 165 -1.81 1.07 -10.36
N ALA A 166 -2.95 1.46 -9.78
CA ALA A 166 -4.20 1.63 -10.50
C ALA A 166 -4.42 3.05 -11.02
N GLY A 167 -3.76 4.06 -10.43
CA GLY A 167 -3.94 5.46 -10.76
C GLY A 167 -2.76 6.04 -11.54
N HIS A 168 -1.71 6.48 -10.86
CA HIS A 168 -0.59 7.23 -11.48
C HIS A 168 0.04 6.51 -12.67
N ALA A 169 0.33 5.21 -12.54
CA ALA A 169 0.95 4.42 -13.60
C ALA A 169 0.07 4.29 -14.86
N LYS A 170 -1.25 4.40 -14.70
CA LYS A 170 -2.23 4.30 -15.78
C LYS A 170 -2.56 5.66 -16.39
N ALA A 171 -2.64 6.71 -15.55
CA ALA A 171 -2.88 8.08 -15.94
C ALA A 171 -1.68 8.70 -16.69
N TYR A 172 -0.45 8.38 -16.28
CA TYR A 172 0.78 8.93 -16.85
C TYR A 172 1.78 7.83 -17.19
N PRO A 173 1.50 6.97 -18.19
CA PRO A 173 2.27 5.75 -18.45
C PRO A 173 3.74 5.99 -18.84
N ASN A 174 4.08 7.15 -19.41
CA ASN A 174 5.47 7.49 -19.74
C ASN A 174 6.25 8.08 -18.55
N VAL A 175 5.55 8.46 -17.48
CA VAL A 175 6.11 9.14 -16.32
C VAL A 175 6.19 8.18 -15.14
N PHE A 176 5.04 7.72 -14.65
CA PHE A 176 4.89 6.81 -13.51
C PHE A 176 4.64 5.36 -13.92
N GLY A 177 4.67 5.06 -15.23
CA GLY A 177 4.59 3.68 -15.67
C GLY A 177 5.75 2.87 -15.10
N LEU A 178 5.51 1.58 -14.87
CA LEU A 178 6.39 0.79 -14.02
C LEU A 178 7.41 -0.05 -14.80
N LYS A 179 7.57 0.22 -16.10
CA LYS A 179 8.48 -0.51 -16.97
C LYS A 179 9.68 0.37 -17.30
N LYS A 180 10.78 -0.27 -17.67
CA LYS A 180 11.99 0.40 -18.16
C LYS A 180 11.64 1.46 -19.21
N GLY A 181 12.28 2.64 -19.11
CA GLY A 181 12.14 3.74 -20.06
C GLY A 181 11.20 4.85 -19.61
N THR A 182 10.40 4.63 -18.56
CA THR A 182 9.61 5.69 -17.93
C THR A 182 10.49 6.56 -17.03
N GLN A 183 10.03 7.77 -16.72
CA GLN A 183 10.79 8.68 -15.85
C GLN A 183 11.05 8.07 -14.46
N LEU A 184 10.03 7.45 -13.85
CA LEU A 184 10.15 6.77 -12.57
C LEU A 184 11.15 5.61 -12.61
N ALA A 185 11.04 4.72 -13.59
CA ALA A 185 11.93 3.56 -13.72
C ALA A 185 13.38 3.98 -14.01
N ASN A 186 13.58 5.04 -14.81
CA ASN A 186 14.92 5.56 -15.09
C ASN A 186 15.57 6.18 -13.85
N ALA A 187 14.79 6.82 -12.96
CA ALA A 187 15.29 7.31 -11.67
C ALA A 187 15.63 6.14 -10.74
N MET A 188 14.77 5.13 -10.67
CA MET A 188 15.03 3.90 -9.90
C MET A 188 16.30 3.19 -10.36
N ASP A 189 16.52 3.06 -11.67
CA ASP A 189 17.73 2.43 -12.22
C ASP A 189 18.99 3.16 -11.74
N LYS A 190 18.99 4.49 -11.66
CA LYS A 190 20.11 5.25 -11.10
C LYS A 190 20.26 4.98 -9.60
N ALA A 191 19.16 4.90 -8.86
CA ALA A 191 19.16 4.61 -7.43
C ALA A 191 19.75 3.24 -7.06
N ARG A 192 19.61 2.30 -7.98
CA ARG A 192 20.13 0.92 -7.89
C ARG A 192 21.57 0.80 -8.40
N GLY A 193 22.15 1.86 -8.98
CA GLY A 193 23.45 1.82 -9.66
C GLY A 193 23.41 1.17 -11.05
N GLY A 194 22.22 0.98 -11.63
CA GLY A 194 22.02 0.44 -12.97
C GLY A 194 20.64 -0.22 -13.16
N TYR A 195 20.36 -0.58 -14.41
CA TYR A 195 19.20 -1.40 -14.75
C TYR A 195 19.52 -2.88 -14.51
N PHE A 196 18.74 -3.52 -13.64
CA PHE A 196 18.83 -4.97 -13.38
C PHE A 196 17.47 -5.63 -13.49
N GLN A 197 17.36 -6.62 -14.39
CA GLN A 197 16.16 -7.48 -14.52
C GLN A 197 16.02 -8.45 -13.36
N THR A 198 17.15 -8.97 -12.87
CA THR A 198 17.26 -9.84 -11.71
C THR A 198 17.99 -9.10 -10.60
N ILE A 199 17.67 -9.38 -9.34
CA ILE A 199 18.33 -8.75 -8.20
C ILE A 199 19.85 -9.04 -8.25
N PRO A 200 20.72 -8.01 -8.34
CA PRO A 200 22.16 -8.18 -8.29
C PRO A 200 22.61 -8.54 -6.86
N ASN A 201 23.64 -9.37 -6.76
CA ASN A 201 24.28 -9.72 -5.50
C ASN A 201 25.82 -9.68 -5.65
N PRO A 202 26.51 -8.65 -5.12
CA PRO A 202 25.96 -7.48 -4.43
C PRO A 202 25.39 -6.42 -5.41
N TYR A 203 24.58 -5.49 -4.89
CA TYR A 203 24.35 -4.21 -5.56
C TYR A 203 25.64 -3.37 -5.61
N PRO A 204 25.76 -2.43 -6.58
CA PRO A 204 26.82 -1.42 -6.56
C PRO A 204 26.88 -0.67 -5.22
N ALA A 205 28.09 -0.34 -4.75
CA ALA A 205 28.29 0.23 -3.41
C ALA A 205 27.63 1.61 -3.25
N GLU A 206 27.52 2.35 -4.34
CA GLU A 206 26.89 3.65 -4.44
C GLU A 206 25.36 3.60 -4.49
N ALA A 207 24.74 2.42 -4.62
CA ALA A 207 23.29 2.28 -4.63
C ALA A 207 22.67 2.79 -3.31
N TRP A 208 21.57 3.52 -3.41
CA TRP A 208 20.77 3.98 -2.26
C TRP A 208 19.37 3.36 -2.19
N TYR A 209 19.01 2.62 -3.23
CA TYR A 209 17.85 1.73 -3.26
C TYR A 209 18.29 0.31 -3.63
N THR A 210 18.01 -0.65 -2.77
CA THR A 210 18.37 -2.06 -2.90
C THR A 210 17.22 -2.94 -2.44
N TYR A 211 17.21 -4.19 -2.88
CA TYR A 211 16.16 -5.16 -2.56
C TYR A 211 16.76 -6.57 -2.56
N ASP A 212 16.35 -7.45 -1.67
CA ASP A 212 16.91 -8.80 -1.55
C ASP A 212 15.88 -9.92 -1.80
N ASP A 213 14.58 -9.63 -1.77
CA ASP A 213 13.54 -10.60 -2.07
C ASP A 213 13.42 -10.88 -3.58
N SER A 214 13.93 -12.04 -3.98
CA SER A 214 13.91 -12.55 -5.36
C SER A 214 12.52 -12.74 -5.98
N THR A 215 11.44 -12.73 -5.20
CA THR A 215 10.07 -12.81 -5.71
C THR A 215 9.54 -11.46 -6.19
N CYS A 216 10.17 -10.37 -5.77
CA CYS A 216 9.82 -9.00 -6.15
C CYS A 216 10.41 -8.64 -7.52
N ASP A 217 9.54 -8.62 -8.53
CA ASP A 217 9.95 -8.27 -9.88
C ASP A 217 10.22 -6.76 -10.05
N TYR A 218 10.93 -6.43 -11.11
CA TYR A 218 11.32 -5.05 -11.43
C TYR A 218 10.10 -4.11 -11.55
N ALA A 219 9.06 -4.55 -12.27
CA ALA A 219 8.01 -3.68 -12.77
C ALA A 219 6.85 -3.57 -11.78
N SER A 220 6.32 -4.67 -11.26
CA SER A 220 5.15 -4.62 -10.38
C SER A 220 5.51 -4.37 -8.92
N CYS A 221 6.77 -4.56 -8.53
CA CYS A 221 7.17 -4.51 -7.13
C CYS A 221 8.26 -3.46 -6.88
N GLN A 222 9.49 -3.63 -7.37
CA GLN A 222 10.59 -2.71 -7.03
C GLN A 222 10.34 -1.25 -7.46
N THR A 223 9.70 -1.04 -8.61
CA THR A 223 9.36 0.33 -9.06
C THR A 223 8.29 0.99 -8.18
N VAL A 224 7.37 0.20 -7.63
CA VAL A 224 6.29 0.66 -6.73
C VAL A 224 6.89 1.00 -5.38
N GLU A 225 7.73 0.11 -4.84
CA GLU A 225 8.49 0.31 -3.60
C GLU A 225 9.37 1.57 -3.67
N TYR A 226 10.12 1.74 -4.77
CA TYR A 226 10.94 2.94 -4.97
C TYR A 226 10.11 4.23 -4.93
N PHE A 227 8.91 4.20 -5.52
CA PHE A 227 7.99 5.34 -5.50
C PHE A 227 7.47 5.60 -4.08
N TYR A 228 7.11 4.55 -3.34
CA TYR A 228 6.76 4.63 -1.93
C TYR A 228 7.88 5.24 -1.07
N TRP A 229 9.08 4.65 -1.12
CA TRP A 229 10.22 5.09 -0.33
C TRP A 229 10.55 6.56 -0.58
N SER A 230 10.53 6.96 -1.84
CA SER A 230 10.83 8.32 -2.26
C SER A 230 9.76 9.30 -1.79
N MET A 231 8.48 9.02 -2.03
CA MET A 231 7.39 9.93 -1.66
C MET A 231 7.30 10.09 -0.14
N THR A 232 7.27 8.99 0.61
CA THR A 232 7.12 9.02 2.06
C THR A 232 8.33 9.64 2.76
N SER A 233 9.54 9.53 2.17
CA SER A 233 10.71 10.28 2.64
C SER A 233 10.60 11.78 2.40
N ILE A 234 10.04 12.21 1.25
CA ILE A 234 9.77 13.62 0.94
C ILE A 234 8.71 14.21 1.88
N LEU A 235 7.68 13.44 2.21
CA LEU A 235 6.61 13.82 3.14
C LEU A 235 7.05 13.77 4.62
N GLY A 236 8.16 13.10 4.92
CA GLY A 236 8.77 13.05 6.25
C GLY A 236 8.42 11.82 7.09
N ALA A 237 7.65 10.88 6.55
CA ALA A 237 7.24 9.68 7.29
C ALA A 237 8.42 8.77 7.70
N GLN A 238 9.50 8.80 6.92
CA GLN A 238 10.68 7.94 7.13
C GLN A 238 11.76 8.56 8.03
N ALA A 239 11.54 9.77 8.56
CA ALA A 239 12.58 10.56 9.22
C ALA A 239 13.25 9.85 10.42
N ASN A 240 12.47 9.09 11.19
CA ASN A 240 12.94 8.38 12.39
C ASN A 240 13.33 6.91 12.13
N ARG A 241 13.24 6.42 10.89
CA ARG A 241 13.29 4.99 10.57
C ARG A 241 14.58 4.52 9.91
N LEU A 242 15.62 5.36 9.81
CA LEU A 242 16.85 5.01 9.09
C LEU A 242 17.46 3.68 9.56
N GLY A 243 17.45 3.42 10.87
CA GLY A 243 17.98 2.16 11.41
C GLY A 243 17.21 0.91 10.98
N GLU A 244 15.94 1.05 10.61
CA GLU A 244 15.05 -0.04 10.18
C GLU A 244 15.07 -0.28 8.67
N ILE A 245 15.36 0.76 7.87
CA ILE A 245 15.13 0.73 6.42
C ILE A 245 16.41 0.86 5.60
N GLN A 246 17.55 1.27 6.18
CA GLN A 246 18.76 1.62 5.40
C GLN A 246 19.39 0.47 4.60
N GLN A 247 19.06 -0.78 4.90
CA GLN A 247 19.45 -1.95 4.12
C GLN A 247 18.79 -1.98 2.73
N GLU A 248 17.65 -1.30 2.57
CA GLU A 248 16.90 -1.18 1.32
C GLU A 248 16.86 0.27 0.82
N TRP A 249 16.67 1.26 1.70
CA TRP A 249 16.52 2.66 1.36
C TRP A 249 17.34 3.61 2.26
N LYS A 250 18.35 4.28 1.69
CA LYS A 250 19.27 5.14 2.47
C LYS A 250 18.79 6.59 2.63
N LEU A 251 17.80 7.03 1.85
CA LEU A 251 17.40 8.44 1.73
C LEU A 251 16.13 8.79 2.54
N ASN A 252 16.10 8.41 3.81
CA ASN A 252 14.94 8.50 4.71
C ASN A 252 14.38 9.92 5.02
N THR A 253 14.87 10.98 4.38
CA THR A 253 14.40 12.36 4.60
C THR A 253 14.34 13.15 3.30
N LYS A 254 13.44 14.14 3.21
CA LYS A 254 13.35 15.08 2.08
C LYS A 254 14.69 15.69 1.69
N ALA A 255 15.51 16.06 2.67
CA ALA A 255 16.82 16.66 2.43
C ALA A 255 17.78 15.67 1.74
N LYS A 256 17.80 14.40 2.16
CA LYS A 256 18.60 13.35 1.51
C LYS A 256 18.10 13.05 0.10
N VAL A 257 16.79 12.92 -0.10
CA VAL A 257 16.21 12.72 -1.45
C VAL A 257 16.58 13.88 -2.37
N LYS A 258 16.38 15.13 -1.94
CA LYS A 258 16.73 16.33 -2.71
C LYS A 258 18.21 16.42 -3.08
N ALA A 259 19.10 16.01 -2.17
CA ALA A 259 20.55 16.12 -2.37
C ALA A 259 21.10 15.03 -3.29
N THR A 260 20.61 13.80 -3.16
CA THR A 260 21.15 12.62 -3.84
C THR A 260 20.35 12.26 -5.09
N ASP A 261 19.06 12.01 -4.94
CA ASP A 261 18.19 11.54 -6.02
C ASP A 261 17.40 12.70 -6.64
N LYS A 262 18.12 13.53 -7.40
CA LYS A 262 17.58 14.76 -7.98
C LYS A 262 16.47 14.50 -8.99
N ASP A 263 16.53 13.36 -9.68
CA ASP A 263 15.55 12.98 -10.69
C ASP A 263 14.21 12.66 -10.03
N ILE A 264 14.20 11.80 -9.01
CA ILE A 264 12.96 11.50 -8.29
C ILE A 264 12.46 12.71 -7.52
N TYR A 265 13.35 13.50 -6.89
CA TYR A 265 12.92 14.72 -6.21
C TYR A 265 12.22 15.68 -7.16
N SER A 266 12.79 15.91 -8.34
CA SER A 266 12.21 16.80 -9.35
C SER A 266 10.89 16.24 -9.88
N LEU A 267 10.80 14.93 -10.08
CA LEU A 267 9.56 14.28 -10.53
C LEU A 267 8.45 14.37 -9.48
N LEU A 268 8.76 14.06 -8.21
CA LEU A 268 7.78 14.00 -7.13
C LEU A 268 7.37 15.36 -6.58
N THR A 269 8.12 16.42 -6.89
CA THR A 269 7.76 17.81 -6.55
C THR A 269 7.24 18.61 -7.75
N ASN A 270 7.02 17.96 -8.89
CA ASN A 270 6.44 18.60 -10.06
C ASN A 270 4.94 18.84 -9.86
N ALA A 271 4.55 20.10 -9.74
CA ALA A 271 3.17 20.54 -9.52
C ALA A 271 2.18 20.05 -10.60
N THR A 272 2.65 19.68 -11.80
CA THR A 272 1.82 19.12 -12.88
C THR A 272 1.05 17.88 -12.42
N TYR A 273 1.68 17.02 -11.62
CA TYR A 273 1.10 15.74 -11.22
C TYR A 273 0.31 15.81 -9.92
N LYS A 274 0.28 16.98 -9.26
CA LYS A 274 -0.44 17.22 -8.01
C LYS A 274 -0.27 16.09 -6.99
N LEU A 275 0.98 15.67 -6.82
CA LEU A 275 1.32 14.68 -5.82
C LEU A 275 1.21 15.29 -4.42
N PRO A 276 1.01 14.47 -3.37
CA PRO A 276 0.91 14.94 -2.01
C PRO A 276 2.09 15.80 -1.59
N THR A 277 1.81 16.86 -0.82
CA THR A 277 2.83 17.73 -0.21
C THR A 277 2.76 17.74 1.32
N VAL A 278 1.65 17.27 1.87
CA VAL A 278 1.39 17.03 3.29
C VAL A 278 1.30 15.52 3.52
N LEU A 279 1.91 15.03 4.61
CA LEU A 279 1.80 13.63 5.01
C LEU A 279 0.38 13.35 5.52
N PRO A 280 -0.34 12.34 4.99
CA PRO A 280 -1.60 11.91 5.59
C PRO A 280 -1.43 11.47 7.04
N ASP A 281 -2.37 11.86 7.90
CA ASP A 281 -2.36 11.56 9.34
C ASP A 281 -3.58 10.76 9.80
N GLY A 282 -4.50 10.44 8.89
CA GLY A 282 -5.73 9.71 9.16
C GLY A 282 -6.85 10.59 9.72
N THR A 283 -6.78 11.91 9.53
CA THR A 283 -7.76 12.88 10.03
C THR A 283 -8.40 13.77 8.97
N TYR A 284 -8.57 13.27 7.74
CA TYR A 284 -9.21 13.97 6.62
C TYR A 284 -10.37 14.87 7.05
N ARG A 285 -10.26 16.17 6.78
CA ARG A 285 -11.20 17.26 7.06
C ARG A 285 -11.60 17.40 8.53
N ARG A 286 -10.63 17.30 9.45
CA ARG A 286 -10.85 17.48 10.90
C ARG A 286 -10.00 18.60 11.52
#